data_AF-F9UAX7-F1
#
_entry.id   AF-F9UAX7-F1
#
_cell.length_a   1.000
_cell.length_b   1.000
_cell.length_c   1.000
_cell.angle_alpha   90.00
_cell.angle_beta   90.00
_cell.angle_gamma   90.00
#
_symmetry.space_group_name_H-M   'P 1'
#
loop_
_entity.id
_entity.type
_entity.pdbx_description
1 polymer ?
#
loop_
_entity_poly.entity_id
_entity_poly.type
_entity_poly.pdbx_seq_one_letter_code
_entity_poly.pdbx_strand_id
1 'polypeptide(L)'
;METPSHHTPAGPVQRARRMRVAVSPRAVVACGLLGLAVSLAGCAGVGPGLPMGAESEPARDVARVTAPPRWQGLDDTRVFEARPGELLTGEAPPAEPRPAEGVLFNDPGAPPVLFSQDPAILRAEVAAECLSARSMSISTRDGLDALVASLYSSVIDPAEGTEALILGNCAPTPDIVREMVAKGGDQVLDPVSERARALSAPRARRAIETAAADGLTRHLELNGSSSGPTRLARDYAMAYFPSAGPAVRIETSNGVDHLYRRAMPGFGVYTFVMVGPNVEQLAQTDQARHRELFRLVETYAAGGDGAEPAPSPDAHVFLIPVDVELGGMPLFNQVAAGLSDRMRGKLIEDLRGRGDAVLAARLQEGAGPFLVAGLEPDLLPGGPAASRLVADLSGLGIEHLYAVVDAFDREVDPLIGGSPESLAAIRDRLRDVRARQSGTAETLPAEEPIWFFMLGGTDESGAGAATAIGRLMLGVADLLKNEPPSA
;
A
#
# COMPACT_ATOMS: atom_id res chain seq x y z
N MET A 1 -33.11 66.38 24.88
CA MET A 1 -34.32 66.62 25.69
C MET A 1 -35.28 65.49 25.39
N GLU A 2 -35.70 64.79 26.45
CA GLU A 2 -36.76 63.77 26.56
C GLU A 2 -36.60 62.39 25.85
N THR A 3 -36.06 61.46 26.65
CA THR A 3 -36.46 60.04 26.84
C THR A 3 -37.89 59.90 27.44
N PRO A 4 -38.47 58.72 27.83
CA PRO A 4 -38.23 57.27 27.56
C PRO A 4 -39.51 56.37 27.40
N SER A 5 -39.29 55.03 27.37
CA SER A 5 -40.13 53.91 27.92
C SER A 5 -41.07 53.19 26.93
N HIS A 6 -41.16 51.85 26.83
CA HIS A 6 -41.24 50.82 27.88
C HIS A 6 -40.71 49.42 27.47
N HIS A 7 -40.32 48.67 28.52
CA HIS A 7 -39.88 47.27 28.59
C HIS A 7 -40.98 46.21 28.36
N THR A 8 -40.57 44.97 28.04
CA THR A 8 -41.36 43.74 28.29
C THR A 8 -40.41 42.60 28.74
N PRO A 9 -40.75 41.81 29.79
CA PRO A 9 -39.81 40.93 30.48
C PRO A 9 -39.86 39.44 30.09
N ALA A 10 -38.83 38.72 30.54
CA ALA A 10 -38.60 37.28 30.42
C ALA A 10 -39.51 36.42 31.34
N GLY A 11 -39.78 35.19 30.91
CA GLY A 11 -40.45 34.14 31.70
C GLY A 11 -39.57 32.88 31.85
N PRO A 12 -39.70 32.11 32.95
CA PRO A 12 -38.78 31.03 33.32
C PRO A 12 -39.25 29.63 32.90
N VAL A 13 -38.32 28.73 32.58
CA VAL A 13 -38.59 27.29 32.38
C VAL A 13 -38.23 26.50 33.63
N GLN A 14 -39.23 25.79 34.15
CA GLN A 14 -39.21 24.98 35.37
C GLN A 14 -38.44 23.66 35.20
N ARG A 15 -37.68 23.30 36.24
CA ARG A 15 -37.21 21.93 36.52
C ARG A 15 -38.35 21.09 37.09
N ALA A 16 -38.48 19.84 36.64
CA ALA A 16 -39.18 18.79 37.38
C ALA A 16 -38.20 17.67 37.75
N ARG A 17 -38.28 17.25 39.01
CA ARG A 17 -37.47 16.22 39.67
C ARG A 17 -38.45 15.24 40.32
N ARG A 18 -38.08 13.96 40.34
CA ARG A 18 -38.43 12.87 41.28
C ARG A 18 -39.35 11.73 40.80
N MET A 19 -38.71 10.55 40.76
CA MET A 19 -38.88 9.38 41.66
C MET A 19 -39.84 8.23 41.32
N ARG A 20 -39.22 7.04 41.47
CA ARG A 20 -39.71 5.72 41.95
C ARG A 20 -40.50 4.89 40.94
N VAL A 21 -40.10 3.62 40.77
CA VAL A 21 -40.62 2.45 41.52
C VAL A 21 -39.58 1.33 41.48
N ALA A 22 -39.54 0.55 42.56
CA ALA A 22 -38.70 -0.61 42.79
C ALA A 22 -39.47 -1.93 42.56
N VAL A 23 -38.73 -3.04 42.66
CA VAL A 23 -39.15 -4.42 43.02
C VAL A 23 -39.14 -5.45 41.88
N SER A 24 -38.27 -6.45 42.10
CA SER A 24 -37.91 -7.71 41.40
C SER A 24 -39.03 -8.80 41.45
N PRO A 25 -38.81 -10.12 41.26
CA PRO A 25 -37.74 -10.93 40.59
C PRO A 25 -38.30 -12.12 39.73
N ARG A 26 -37.38 -12.98 39.22
CA ARG A 26 -37.49 -14.43 38.85
C ARG A 26 -37.70 -14.84 37.38
N ALA A 27 -36.69 -15.50 36.82
CA ALA A 27 -36.75 -16.78 36.07
C ALA A 27 -35.29 -17.33 36.02
N VAL A 28 -34.90 -18.38 36.74
CA VAL A 28 -35.13 -19.83 36.52
C VAL A 28 -34.40 -20.37 35.27
N VAL A 29 -33.26 -21.02 35.56
CA VAL A 29 -32.76 -22.33 35.05
C VAL A 29 -32.42 -22.46 33.56
N ALA A 30 -31.13 -22.68 33.27
CA ALA A 30 -30.63 -23.97 32.72
C ALA A 30 -29.10 -23.96 32.61
N CYS A 31 -28.42 -24.60 33.58
CA CYS A 31 -27.04 -25.05 33.42
C CYS A 31 -27.03 -26.32 32.55
N GLY A 32 -26.54 -26.20 31.32
CA GLY A 32 -26.16 -27.34 30.48
C GLY A 32 -24.68 -27.64 30.63
N LEU A 33 -24.35 -28.65 31.45
CA LEU A 33 -23.08 -29.36 31.41
C LEU A 33 -23.07 -30.27 30.17
N LEU A 34 -22.09 -30.14 29.29
CA LEU A 34 -21.71 -31.20 28.36
C LEU A 34 -20.19 -31.33 28.35
N GLY A 35 -19.77 -32.55 28.69
CA GLY A 35 -18.41 -32.93 29.01
C GLY A 35 -17.54 -33.10 27.77
N LEU A 36 -16.29 -32.75 27.94
CA LEU A 36 -15.23 -32.91 26.97
C LEU A 36 -14.48 -34.20 27.33
N ALA A 37 -14.80 -35.28 26.60
CA ALA A 37 -14.09 -36.54 26.67
C ALA A 37 -12.86 -36.45 25.76
N VAL A 38 -11.68 -36.35 26.36
CA VAL A 38 -10.39 -36.49 25.68
C VAL A 38 -10.03 -37.98 25.66
N SER A 39 -10.11 -38.60 24.50
CA SER A 39 -9.56 -39.93 24.26
C SER A 39 -8.13 -39.80 23.73
N LEU A 40 -7.17 -40.17 24.58
CA LEU A 40 -5.80 -40.50 24.23
C LEU A 40 -5.75 -41.96 23.72
N ALA A 41 -5.45 -42.13 22.43
CA ALA A 41 -4.90 -43.35 21.84
C ALA A 41 -4.04 -42.89 20.65
N GLY A 42 -2.74 -43.17 20.53
CA GLY A 42 -1.97 -44.28 21.06
C GLY A 42 -1.98 -45.45 20.07
N CYS A 43 -1.29 -45.32 18.93
CA CYS A 43 -0.89 -46.44 18.08
C CYS A 43 0.45 -46.13 17.39
N ALA A 44 1.48 -46.85 17.83
CA ALA A 44 2.70 -47.11 17.09
C ALA A 44 2.38 -48.02 15.88
N GLY A 45 3.10 -47.87 14.76
CA GLY A 45 2.90 -48.74 13.61
C GLY A 45 3.83 -48.47 12.43
N VAL A 46 5.01 -49.12 12.46
CA VAL A 46 5.66 -49.82 11.35
C VAL A 46 5.87 -49.07 10.03
N GLY A 47 7.13 -48.73 9.75
CA GLY A 47 7.59 -48.31 8.42
C GLY A 47 7.72 -49.48 7.43
N PRO A 48 7.50 -49.23 6.13
CA PRO A 48 7.99 -50.08 5.06
C PRO A 48 9.23 -49.45 4.39
N GLY A 49 10.15 -50.33 3.99
CA GLY A 49 11.47 -50.00 3.48
C GLY A 49 11.49 -49.21 2.17
N LEU A 50 12.55 -48.42 2.04
CA LEU A 50 12.97 -47.76 0.80
C LEU A 50 13.66 -48.80 -0.11
N PRO A 51 13.31 -48.87 -1.40
CA PRO A 51 14.17 -49.50 -2.39
C PRO A 51 15.37 -48.58 -2.69
N MET A 52 16.57 -49.12 -2.54
CA MET A 52 17.77 -48.62 -3.22
C MET A 52 17.59 -48.75 -4.74
N GLY A 53 18.02 -47.74 -5.49
CA GLY A 53 18.41 -47.90 -6.88
C GLY A 53 17.84 -46.85 -7.82
N ALA A 54 18.53 -45.72 -7.93
CA ALA A 54 18.57 -44.94 -9.17
C ALA A 54 19.90 -44.18 -9.21
N GLU A 55 20.77 -44.63 -10.12
CA GLU A 55 22.02 -43.96 -10.48
C GLU A 55 21.69 -42.54 -10.97
N SER A 56 22.30 -41.54 -10.33
CA SER A 56 22.17 -40.14 -10.72
C SER A 56 23.28 -39.81 -11.70
N GLU A 57 22.90 -39.40 -12.92
CA GLU A 57 23.79 -38.73 -13.87
C GLU A 57 24.39 -37.46 -13.24
N PRO A 58 25.63 -37.08 -13.62
CA PRO A 58 26.27 -35.88 -13.08
C PRO A 58 25.54 -34.62 -13.56
N ALA A 59 24.98 -33.88 -12.59
CA ALA A 59 24.45 -32.54 -12.80
C ALA A 59 25.54 -31.60 -13.35
N ARG A 60 25.21 -30.86 -14.42
CA ARG A 60 26.02 -29.75 -14.93
C ARG A 60 26.16 -28.68 -13.85
N ASP A 61 27.38 -28.17 -13.68
CA ASP A 61 27.72 -27.03 -12.83
C ASP A 61 26.83 -25.83 -13.17
N VAL A 62 25.84 -25.57 -12.31
CA VAL A 62 25.19 -24.26 -12.22
C VAL A 62 26.07 -23.43 -11.29
N ALA A 63 26.74 -22.44 -11.87
CA ALA A 63 27.54 -21.48 -11.13
C ALA A 63 26.67 -20.82 -10.04
N ARG A 64 26.96 -21.15 -8.79
CA ARG A 64 26.46 -20.44 -7.61
C ARG A 64 26.99 -19.01 -7.65
N VAL A 65 26.17 -18.07 -8.11
CA VAL A 65 26.34 -16.64 -7.81
C VAL A 65 25.76 -16.42 -6.41
N THR A 66 26.60 -16.56 -5.38
CA THR A 66 26.24 -16.34 -3.96
C THR A 66 26.44 -14.88 -3.53
N ALA A 67 26.02 -13.91 -4.34
CA ALA A 67 26.01 -12.51 -3.93
C ALA A 67 24.59 -11.95 -4.12
N PRO A 68 23.93 -11.44 -3.06
CA PRO A 68 22.72 -10.65 -3.24
C PRO A 68 23.04 -9.41 -4.08
N PRO A 69 22.08 -8.89 -4.88
CA PRO A 69 22.25 -7.64 -5.60
C PRO A 69 22.69 -6.55 -4.62
N ARG A 70 23.82 -5.92 -4.91
CA ARG A 70 24.32 -4.79 -4.12
C ARG A 70 23.47 -3.57 -4.43
N TRP A 71 22.63 -3.17 -3.48
CA TRP A 71 22.08 -1.82 -3.40
C TRP A 71 23.27 -0.85 -3.26
N GLN A 72 23.58 -0.10 -4.32
CA GLN A 72 24.64 0.91 -4.24
C GLN A 72 24.13 2.12 -3.46
N GLY A 73 24.32 2.09 -2.14
CA GLY A 73 24.57 3.30 -1.36
C GLY A 73 26.04 3.70 -1.57
N LEU A 74 26.27 4.94 -1.99
CA LEU A 74 27.60 5.50 -2.20
C LEU A 74 28.32 5.62 -0.84
N ASP A 75 29.35 4.81 -0.62
CA ASP A 75 30.19 4.86 0.58
C ASP A 75 31.42 5.73 0.28
N ASP A 76 31.32 7.03 0.55
CA ASP A 76 32.38 8.02 0.32
C ASP A 76 33.31 8.10 1.55
N THR A 77 34.31 7.21 1.58
CA THR A 77 35.52 7.42 2.40
C THR A 77 36.78 7.08 1.61
N ARG A 78 37.16 7.99 0.70
CA ARG A 78 38.55 8.06 0.22
C ARG A 78 39.27 9.23 0.85
N VAL A 79 40.11 8.88 1.82
CA VAL A 79 41.19 9.67 2.39
C VAL A 79 42.08 10.18 1.25
N PHE A 80 42.12 11.48 1.03
CA PHE A 80 43.17 12.13 0.23
C PHE A 80 44.27 12.62 1.18
N GLU A 81 45.42 11.94 1.13
CA GLU A 81 46.68 12.44 1.66
C GLU A 81 47.10 13.69 0.88
N ALA A 82 47.17 14.84 1.55
CA ALA A 82 47.79 16.04 1.02
C ALA A 82 49.31 16.03 1.30
N ARG A 83 50.12 16.09 0.25
CA ARG A 83 51.53 16.52 0.32
C ARG A 83 51.63 18.02 0.01
N PRO A 84 52.56 18.76 0.65
CA PRO A 84 52.70 20.20 0.49
C PRO A 84 53.78 20.61 -0.53
N GLY A 85 53.57 21.79 -1.15
CA GLY A 85 54.49 22.50 -2.06
C GLY A 85 53.72 22.99 -3.29
N GLU A 86 53.75 24.24 -3.76
CA GLU A 86 54.72 25.34 -3.64
C GLU A 86 54.02 26.69 -3.73
N LEU A 87 54.64 27.69 -3.10
CA LEU A 87 54.40 29.12 -3.25
C LEU A 87 54.51 29.56 -4.70
N LEU A 88 53.64 30.47 -5.15
CA LEU A 88 54.04 31.63 -5.96
C LEU A 88 52.99 32.74 -5.87
N THR A 89 53.49 33.93 -5.57
CA THR A 89 52.85 35.23 -5.45
C THR A 89 52.48 35.83 -6.82
N GLY A 90 51.32 36.49 -6.89
CA GLY A 90 50.91 37.26 -8.06
C GLY A 90 49.68 38.13 -7.77
N GLU A 91 49.93 39.38 -7.40
CA GLU A 91 48.98 40.43 -7.04
C GLU A 91 48.33 41.03 -8.31
N ALA A 92 47.00 41.08 -8.39
CA ALA A 92 46.24 41.78 -9.44
C ALA A 92 44.92 42.37 -8.88
N PRO A 93 44.42 43.51 -9.41
CA PRO A 93 43.52 44.46 -8.73
C PRO A 93 42.01 44.09 -8.81
N PRO A 94 41.12 44.77 -8.05
CA PRO A 94 39.79 44.26 -7.75
C PRO A 94 38.80 44.45 -8.91
N ALA A 95 38.17 43.35 -9.33
CA ALA A 95 37.02 43.35 -10.22
C ALA A 95 35.72 43.35 -9.40
N GLU A 96 34.74 44.12 -9.89
CA GLU A 96 33.38 44.29 -9.34
C GLU A 96 32.64 42.96 -9.08
N PRO A 97 31.72 42.92 -8.10
CA PRO A 97 31.00 41.70 -7.73
C PRO A 97 29.99 41.32 -8.81
N ARG A 98 30.23 40.17 -9.47
CA ARG A 98 29.21 39.45 -10.26
C ARG A 98 28.30 38.64 -9.32
N PRO A 99 27.00 38.48 -9.67
CA PRO A 99 26.06 37.68 -8.89
C PRO A 99 26.47 36.20 -8.92
N ALA A 100 26.33 35.52 -7.77
CA ALA A 100 26.64 34.11 -7.61
C ALA A 100 25.66 33.25 -8.44
N GLU A 101 26.20 32.63 -9.49
CA GLU A 101 25.59 31.51 -10.18
C GLU A 101 25.65 30.25 -9.31
N GLY A 102 24.50 29.61 -9.15
CA GLY A 102 24.34 28.14 -9.19
C GLY A 102 25.07 27.30 -8.14
N VAL A 103 24.36 26.95 -7.07
CA VAL A 103 24.62 25.70 -6.36
C VAL A 103 23.59 24.67 -6.84
N LEU A 104 23.98 23.87 -7.82
CA LEU A 104 23.27 22.66 -8.24
C LEU A 104 23.64 21.52 -7.28
N PHE A 105 22.80 21.27 -6.28
CA PHE A 105 22.77 19.98 -5.60
C PHE A 105 21.71 19.11 -6.27
N ASN A 106 22.11 18.34 -7.27
CA ASN A 106 21.31 17.23 -7.78
C ASN A 106 22.04 15.94 -7.42
N ASP A 107 21.70 15.39 -6.26
CA ASP A 107 21.97 13.99 -5.93
C ASP A 107 20.87 13.14 -6.60
N PRO A 108 21.17 12.29 -7.60
CA PRO A 108 20.17 11.64 -8.44
C PRO A 108 19.37 10.52 -7.76
N GLY A 109 19.44 10.39 -6.42
CA GLY A 109 18.65 9.45 -5.63
C GLY A 109 17.92 10.07 -4.43
N ALA A 110 18.11 11.36 -4.15
CA ALA A 110 17.38 12.02 -3.06
C ALA A 110 15.95 12.35 -3.53
N PRO A 111 14.90 12.13 -2.70
CA PRO A 111 13.57 12.63 -3.01
C PRO A 111 13.66 14.14 -3.27
N PRO A 112 12.87 14.70 -4.21
CA PRO A 112 12.93 16.12 -4.50
C PRO A 112 12.62 16.88 -3.22
N VAL A 113 13.62 17.57 -2.68
CA VAL A 113 13.47 18.45 -1.54
C VAL A 113 12.60 19.62 -2.00
N LEU A 114 11.35 19.67 -1.55
CA LEU A 114 10.38 20.68 -1.98
C LEU A 114 10.62 22.03 -1.29
N PHE A 115 11.27 22.01 -0.12
CA PHE A 115 11.55 23.19 0.69
C PHE A 115 13.03 23.27 1.09
N SER A 116 13.60 24.46 1.01
CA SER A 116 14.96 24.73 1.47
C SER A 116 15.12 24.48 2.98
N GLN A 117 16.27 23.95 3.37
CA GLN A 117 16.69 23.80 4.77
C GLN A 117 17.23 25.11 5.36
N ASP A 118 17.39 26.17 4.56
CA ASP A 118 17.73 27.50 5.07
C ASP A 118 16.47 28.16 5.66
N PRO A 119 16.42 28.51 6.97
CA PRO A 119 15.24 29.06 7.60
C PRO A 119 14.73 30.37 6.97
N ALA A 120 15.60 31.19 6.37
CA ALA A 120 15.18 32.42 5.71
C ALA A 120 14.45 32.11 4.39
N ILE A 121 14.97 31.16 3.63
CA ILE A 121 14.38 30.72 2.34
C ILE A 121 13.10 29.93 2.59
N LEU A 122 13.11 29.00 3.56
CA LEU A 122 11.95 28.21 3.98
C LEU A 122 10.75 29.09 4.31
N ARG A 123 10.94 30.15 5.10
CA ARG A 123 9.86 31.09 5.45
C ARG A 123 9.24 31.74 4.21
N ALA A 124 10.06 32.09 3.21
CA ALA A 124 9.58 32.70 1.97
C ALA A 124 8.82 31.70 1.10
N GLU A 125 9.34 30.49 0.97
CA GLU A 125 8.71 29.40 0.19
C GLU A 125 7.38 28.97 0.80
N VAL A 126 7.34 28.72 2.11
CA VAL A 126 6.11 28.38 2.84
C VAL A 126 5.06 29.49 2.73
N ALA A 127 5.47 30.76 2.88
CA ALA A 127 4.55 31.89 2.72
C ALA A 127 3.98 31.98 1.29
N ALA A 128 4.80 31.75 0.27
CA ALA A 128 4.36 31.73 -1.13
C ALA A 128 3.34 30.61 -1.38
N GLU A 129 3.60 29.41 -0.88
CA GLU A 129 2.69 28.26 -1.05
C GLU A 129 1.35 28.48 -0.33
N CYS A 130 1.38 29.07 0.87
CA CYS A 130 0.16 29.44 1.60
C CYS A 130 -0.66 30.52 0.90
N LEU A 131 -0.02 31.43 0.15
CA LEU A 131 -0.71 32.41 -0.69
C LEU A 131 -1.31 31.75 -1.93
N SER A 132 -0.56 30.84 -2.56
CA SER A 132 -1.01 30.06 -3.72
C SER A 132 -2.24 29.22 -3.39
N ALA A 133 -2.22 28.44 -2.31
CA ALA A 133 -3.33 27.61 -1.87
C ALA A 133 -4.62 28.43 -1.61
N ARG A 134 -4.47 29.62 -1.02
CA ARG A 134 -5.58 30.56 -0.80
C ARG A 134 -6.17 31.08 -2.12
N SER A 135 -5.33 31.35 -3.11
CA SER A 135 -5.78 31.84 -4.42
C SER A 135 -6.55 30.78 -5.21
N MET A 136 -6.23 29.49 -5.01
CA MET A 136 -6.91 28.36 -5.64
C MET A 136 -8.22 27.96 -4.95
N SER A 137 -8.70 28.74 -3.97
CA SER A 137 -9.90 28.44 -3.18
C SER A 137 -9.89 27.06 -2.50
N ILE A 138 -8.70 26.51 -2.24
CA ILE A 138 -8.54 25.30 -1.43
C ILE A 138 -8.94 25.64 0.00
N SER A 139 -9.65 24.73 0.67
CA SER A 139 -10.01 24.97 2.08
C SER A 139 -8.73 25.15 2.89
N THR A 140 -8.72 26.10 3.84
CA THR A 140 -7.52 26.35 4.69
C THR A 140 -7.04 25.08 5.39
N ARG A 141 -7.96 24.17 5.71
CA ARG A 141 -7.65 22.90 6.37
C ARG A 141 -6.94 21.94 5.41
N ASP A 142 -7.46 21.75 4.19
CA ASP A 142 -6.85 20.83 3.23
C ASP A 142 -5.50 21.37 2.73
N GLY A 143 -5.38 22.69 2.56
CA GLY A 143 -4.11 23.33 2.23
C GLY A 143 -3.07 23.20 3.34
N LEU A 144 -3.46 23.37 4.60
CA LEU A 144 -2.56 23.17 5.75
C LEU A 144 -2.13 21.71 5.89
N ASP A 145 -3.05 20.76 5.71
CA ASP A 145 -2.77 19.32 5.78
C ASP A 145 -1.69 18.90 4.76
N ALA A 146 -1.86 19.30 3.49
CA ALA A 146 -0.91 19.02 2.41
C ALA A 146 0.45 19.69 2.63
N LEU A 147 0.45 20.93 3.12
CA LEU A 147 1.68 21.69 3.35
C LEU A 147 2.50 21.12 4.51
N VAL A 148 1.85 20.78 5.63
CA VAL A 148 2.54 20.13 6.76
C VAL A 148 3.12 18.78 6.32
N ALA A 149 2.39 17.99 5.52
CA ALA A 149 2.93 16.75 4.97
C ALA A 149 4.19 16.99 4.11
N SER A 150 4.18 18.04 3.28
CA SER A 150 5.30 18.39 2.40
C SER A 150 6.53 18.90 3.18
N LEU A 151 6.32 19.56 4.33
CA LEU A 151 7.41 19.96 5.24
C LEU A 151 8.09 18.75 5.88
N TYR A 152 7.31 17.76 6.33
CA TYR A 152 7.86 16.52 6.87
C TYR A 152 8.59 15.70 5.81
N SER A 153 8.04 15.59 4.59
CA SER A 153 8.71 14.88 3.50
C SER A 153 10.01 15.56 3.03
N SER A 154 10.13 16.87 3.25
CA SER A 154 11.36 17.63 2.99
C SER A 154 12.34 17.59 4.16
N VAL A 155 12.06 16.79 5.20
CA VAL A 155 12.88 16.61 6.41
C VAL A 155 13.17 17.96 7.10
N ILE A 156 12.19 18.87 7.11
CA ILE A 156 12.32 20.15 7.80
C ILE A 156 12.16 19.95 9.30
N ASP A 157 13.01 20.60 10.10
CA ASP A 157 12.88 20.57 11.56
C ASP A 157 11.47 21.03 12.01
N PRO A 158 10.77 20.29 12.88
CA PRO A 158 9.39 20.61 13.26
C PRO A 158 9.22 22.00 13.89
N ALA A 159 10.23 22.52 14.61
CA ALA A 159 10.19 23.87 15.13
C ALA A 159 10.33 24.89 14.00
N GLU A 160 11.28 24.70 13.08
CA GLU A 160 11.47 25.59 11.93
C GLU A 160 10.25 25.62 11.00
N GLY A 161 9.67 24.46 10.69
CA GLY A 161 8.42 24.36 9.92
C GLY A 161 7.24 25.07 10.62
N THR A 162 7.11 24.90 11.94
CA THR A 162 6.08 25.61 12.73
C THR A 162 6.27 27.13 12.67
N GLU A 163 7.50 27.61 12.79
CA GLU A 163 7.82 29.03 12.66
C GLU A 163 7.47 29.56 11.28
N ALA A 164 7.85 28.85 10.22
CA ALA A 164 7.55 29.24 8.85
C ALA A 164 6.03 29.32 8.59
N LEU A 165 5.26 28.35 9.06
CA LEU A 165 3.79 28.33 8.94
C LEU A 165 3.13 29.50 9.69
N ILE A 166 3.60 29.81 10.90
CA ILE A 166 3.07 30.91 11.71
C ILE A 166 3.39 32.26 11.08
N LEU A 167 4.65 32.48 10.67
CA LEU A 167 5.08 33.73 10.07
C LEU A 167 4.48 33.94 8.67
N GLY A 168 4.28 32.86 7.91
CA GLY A 168 3.56 32.87 6.63
C GLY A 168 2.04 33.06 6.76
N ASN A 169 1.51 33.11 7.99
CA ASN A 169 0.09 33.25 8.30
C ASN A 169 -0.76 32.24 7.50
N CYS A 170 -0.31 30.98 7.48
CA CYS A 170 -0.92 29.91 6.69
C CYS A 170 -2.27 29.46 7.26
N ALA A 171 -2.41 29.49 8.58
CA ALA A 171 -3.63 29.21 9.33
C ALA A 171 -3.52 29.84 10.74
N PRO A 172 -4.61 29.86 11.54
CA PRO A 172 -4.52 30.24 12.96
C PRO A 172 -3.50 29.37 13.70
N THR A 173 -2.69 29.96 14.60
CA THR A 173 -1.64 29.23 15.33
C THR A 173 -2.11 27.93 16.01
N PRO A 174 -3.29 27.87 16.66
CA PRO A 174 -3.78 26.61 17.23
C PRO A 174 -4.02 25.53 16.16
N ASP A 175 -4.46 25.89 14.96
CA ASP A 175 -4.70 24.92 13.90
C ASP A 175 -3.38 24.40 13.31
N ILE A 176 -2.36 25.27 13.17
CA ILE A 176 -1.00 24.89 12.79
C ILE A 176 -0.43 23.88 13.79
N VAL A 177 -0.46 24.20 15.09
CA VAL A 177 0.07 23.34 16.15
C VAL A 177 -0.65 22.00 16.17
N ARG A 178 -1.99 22.02 16.07
CA ARG A 178 -2.79 20.80 16.05
C ARG A 178 -2.41 19.89 14.89
N GLU A 179 -2.22 20.46 13.70
CA GLU A 179 -1.91 19.68 12.50
C GLU A 179 -0.46 19.17 12.48
N MET A 180 0.51 20.01 12.88
CA MET A 180 1.91 19.61 13.08
C MET A 180 2.02 18.43 14.06
N VAL A 181 1.38 18.52 15.24
CA VAL A 181 1.41 17.44 16.23
C VAL A 181 0.59 16.22 15.78
N ALA A 182 -0.53 16.41 15.09
CA ALA A 182 -1.31 15.29 14.57
C ALA A 182 -0.52 14.42 13.58
N LYS A 183 0.28 15.05 12.70
CA LYS A 183 1.11 14.35 11.71
C LYS A 183 2.46 13.91 12.24
N GLY A 184 3.08 14.68 13.13
CA GLY A 184 4.40 14.39 13.66
C GLY A 184 4.40 13.61 14.99
N GLY A 185 3.28 13.45 15.68
CA GLY A 185 3.17 12.63 16.89
C GLY A 185 3.83 13.18 18.14
N ASP A 186 4.13 12.29 19.08
CA ASP A 186 4.68 12.65 20.40
C ASP A 186 6.07 13.30 20.30
N GLN A 187 6.91 12.84 19.36
CA GLN A 187 8.28 13.30 19.17
C GLN A 187 8.38 14.77 18.71
N VAL A 188 7.33 15.32 18.09
CA VAL A 188 7.32 16.74 17.67
C VAL A 188 6.57 17.64 18.65
N LEU A 189 5.91 17.07 19.66
CA LEU A 189 5.03 17.80 20.57
C LEU A 189 5.73 19.00 21.22
N ASP A 190 6.88 18.74 21.84
CA ASP A 190 7.68 19.75 22.54
C ASP A 190 8.25 20.81 21.59
N PRO A 191 9.01 20.46 20.52
CA PRO A 191 9.59 21.47 19.63
C PRO A 191 8.54 22.36 18.95
N VAL A 192 7.40 21.80 18.53
CA VAL A 192 6.28 22.55 17.93
C VAL A 192 5.65 23.49 18.97
N SER A 193 5.33 22.97 20.16
CA SER A 193 4.64 23.74 21.20
C SER A 193 5.52 24.86 21.77
N GLU A 194 6.81 24.60 21.98
CA GLU A 194 7.76 25.62 22.45
C GLU A 194 7.94 26.74 21.42
N ARG A 195 8.15 26.38 20.14
CA ARG A 195 8.30 27.39 19.09
C ARG A 195 7.04 28.22 18.91
N ALA A 196 5.87 27.59 18.88
CA ALA A 196 4.61 28.30 18.77
C ALA A 196 4.38 29.26 19.95
N ARG A 197 4.74 28.87 21.18
CA ARG A 197 4.66 29.74 22.36
C ARG A 197 5.65 30.90 22.31
N ALA A 198 6.84 30.70 21.74
CA ALA A 198 7.84 31.75 21.58
C ALA A 198 7.39 32.84 20.58
N LEU A 199 6.64 32.46 19.54
CA LEU A 199 6.17 33.38 18.50
C LEU A 199 4.79 33.99 18.77
N SER A 200 4.09 33.55 19.82
CA SER A 200 2.72 33.94 20.11
C SER A 200 2.59 34.82 21.35
N ALA A 201 1.52 35.62 21.40
CA ALA A 201 1.19 36.42 22.58
C ALA A 201 0.93 35.52 23.82
N PRO A 202 1.25 35.97 25.05
CA PRO A 202 1.09 35.15 26.27
C PRO A 202 -0.32 34.57 26.47
N ARG A 203 -1.36 35.27 26.00
CA ARG A 203 -2.76 34.82 26.06
C ARG A 203 -3.06 33.57 25.22
N ALA A 204 -2.23 33.27 24.21
CA ALA A 204 -2.42 32.14 23.31
C ALA A 204 -1.88 30.81 23.87
N ARG A 205 -1.12 30.83 24.97
CA ARG A 205 -0.45 29.63 25.53
C ARG A 205 -1.41 28.47 25.79
N ARG A 206 -2.55 28.74 26.43
CA ARG A 206 -3.57 27.71 26.69
C ARG A 206 -4.14 27.12 25.40
N ALA A 207 -4.39 27.96 24.39
CA ALA A 207 -4.91 27.49 23.11
C ALA A 207 -3.90 26.60 22.36
N ILE A 208 -2.60 26.94 22.45
CA ILE A 208 -1.51 26.13 21.89
C ILE A 208 -1.43 24.77 22.60
N GLU A 209 -1.45 24.75 23.95
CA GLU A 209 -1.39 23.51 24.73
C GLU A 209 -2.60 22.61 24.46
N THR A 210 -3.81 23.17 24.40
CA THR A 210 -5.01 22.41 24.01
C THR A 210 -4.90 21.88 22.58
N ALA A 211 -4.46 22.70 21.63
CA ALA A 211 -4.28 22.26 20.25
C ALA A 211 -3.23 21.14 20.10
N ALA A 212 -2.13 21.22 20.84
CA ALA A 212 -1.10 20.21 20.86
C ALA A 212 -1.65 18.88 21.42
N ALA A 213 -2.39 18.92 22.53
CA ALA A 213 -3.06 17.76 23.12
C ALA A 213 -4.14 17.16 22.20
N ASP A 214 -4.93 18.01 21.52
CA ASP A 214 -5.90 17.59 20.51
C ASP A 214 -5.20 16.89 19.34
N GLY A 215 -4.08 17.46 18.87
CA GLY A 215 -3.26 16.92 17.80
C GLY A 215 -2.70 15.55 18.17
N LEU A 216 -2.13 15.43 19.37
CA LEU A 216 -1.61 14.15 19.87
C LEU A 216 -2.72 13.11 20.06
N THR A 217 -3.89 13.52 20.56
CA THR A 217 -5.04 12.62 20.69
C THR A 217 -5.47 12.11 19.31
N ARG A 218 -5.58 12.99 18.32
CA ARG A 218 -5.89 12.61 16.94
C ARG A 218 -4.83 11.66 16.37
N HIS A 219 -3.55 11.95 16.60
CA HIS A 219 -2.45 11.08 16.23
C HIS A 219 -2.61 9.68 16.84
N LEU A 220 -2.94 9.61 18.15
CA LEU A 220 -3.17 8.35 18.85
C LEU A 220 -4.46 7.64 18.41
N GLU A 221 -5.51 8.33 17.96
CA GLU A 221 -6.72 7.72 17.42
C GLU A 221 -6.47 7.12 16.03
N LEU A 222 -5.74 7.86 15.18
CA LEU A 222 -5.32 7.41 13.85
C LEU A 222 -4.37 6.22 13.93
N ASN A 223 -3.48 6.19 14.93
CA ASN A 223 -2.52 5.10 15.10
C ASN A 223 -3.01 3.97 16.02
N GLY A 224 -3.84 4.28 17.01
CA GLY A 224 -4.36 3.33 18.00
C GLY A 224 -5.45 2.40 17.47
N SER A 225 -5.96 2.66 16.27
CA SER A 225 -6.84 1.74 15.55
C SER A 225 -6.08 0.63 14.80
N SER A 226 -4.73 0.61 14.82
CA SER A 226 -3.91 -0.51 14.37
C SER A 226 -2.78 -0.80 15.36
N SER A 227 -2.80 -1.96 16.01
CA SER A 227 -1.67 -2.42 16.84
C SER A 227 -0.42 -2.66 15.98
N GLY A 228 0.46 -1.66 15.92
CA GLY A 228 1.81 -1.73 15.35
C GLY A 228 2.59 -0.46 15.70
N PRO A 229 3.92 -0.51 15.88
CA PRO A 229 4.70 0.65 16.30
C PRO A 229 4.68 1.72 15.21
N THR A 230 4.31 2.94 15.60
CA THR A 230 4.52 4.25 14.95
C THR A 230 5.03 4.23 13.51
N ARG A 231 4.13 4.47 12.54
CA ARG A 231 4.49 4.77 11.16
C ARG A 231 3.76 6.03 10.69
N LEU A 232 4.20 7.17 11.22
CA LEU A 232 3.80 8.48 10.73
C LEU A 232 4.52 8.74 9.42
N ALA A 233 3.74 9.04 8.38
CA ALA A 233 4.25 9.26 7.03
C ALA A 233 5.19 8.12 6.59
N ARG A 234 4.68 6.88 6.45
CA ARG A 234 5.36 6.01 5.51
C ARG A 234 5.35 6.74 4.19
N ASP A 235 6.53 7.08 3.71
CA ASP A 235 6.75 7.41 2.32
C ASP A 235 6.45 6.12 1.54
N TYR A 236 5.16 5.92 1.28
CA TYR A 236 4.71 4.83 0.46
C TYR A 236 5.27 5.06 -0.93
N ALA A 237 5.78 3.98 -1.50
CA ALA A 237 6.19 3.97 -2.88
C ALA A 237 5.59 2.78 -3.60
N MET A 238 5.63 2.86 -4.92
CA MET A 238 5.41 1.72 -5.80
C MET A 238 6.76 1.30 -6.37
N ALA A 239 7.16 0.06 -6.09
CA ALA A 239 8.33 -0.54 -6.70
C ALA A 239 7.92 -1.26 -8.01
N TYR A 240 8.65 -0.98 -9.09
CA TYR A 240 8.45 -1.49 -10.43
C TYR A 240 9.54 -2.51 -10.75
N PHE A 241 9.12 -3.74 -11.05
CA PHE A 241 9.97 -4.85 -11.45
C PHE A 241 9.61 -5.24 -12.90
N PRO A 242 10.26 -4.66 -13.90
CA PRO A 242 9.98 -4.94 -15.30
C PRO A 242 10.63 -6.27 -15.73
N SER A 243 9.88 -7.17 -16.36
CA SER A 243 10.38 -8.48 -16.84
C SER A 243 11.54 -8.34 -17.83
N ALA A 244 11.51 -7.28 -18.64
CA ALA A 244 12.56 -6.87 -19.55
C ALA A 244 12.71 -5.34 -19.47
N GLY A 245 13.94 -4.86 -19.30
CA GLY A 245 14.24 -3.43 -19.27
C GLY A 245 15.06 -3.01 -18.04
N PRO A 246 14.92 -1.75 -17.59
CA PRO A 246 15.83 -1.16 -16.61
C PRO A 246 15.73 -1.78 -15.22
N ALA A 247 16.76 -1.50 -14.41
CA ALA A 247 16.79 -1.82 -13.00
C ALA A 247 15.52 -1.39 -12.25
N VAL A 248 15.24 -2.10 -11.14
CA VAL A 248 14.10 -1.85 -10.25
C VAL A 248 13.95 -0.35 -9.97
N ARG A 249 12.78 0.19 -10.26
CA ARG A 249 12.46 1.60 -10.06
C ARG A 249 11.50 1.76 -8.89
N ILE A 250 11.70 2.78 -8.07
CA ILE A 250 10.81 3.12 -6.96
C ILE A 250 10.21 4.49 -7.25
N GLU A 251 8.89 4.60 -7.17
CA GLU A 251 8.16 5.86 -7.37
C GLU A 251 7.42 6.26 -6.09
N THR A 252 7.69 7.46 -5.61
CA THR A 252 6.97 8.10 -4.50
C THR A 252 5.95 9.10 -5.04
N SER A 253 4.91 9.39 -4.26
CA SER A 253 3.92 10.41 -4.64
C SER A 253 3.35 11.11 -3.41
N ASN A 254 3.07 12.40 -3.56
CA ASN A 254 2.42 13.22 -2.52
C ASN A 254 0.98 12.79 -2.24
N GLY A 255 0.39 11.94 -3.10
CA GLY A 255 -0.93 11.34 -2.88
C GLY A 255 -0.86 9.83 -2.98
N VAL A 256 -1.21 9.13 -1.90
CA VAL A 256 -1.22 7.67 -1.81
C VAL A 256 -2.04 7.02 -2.95
N ASP A 257 -3.14 7.66 -3.35
CA ASP A 257 -3.98 7.15 -4.44
C ASP A 257 -3.32 7.28 -5.82
N HIS A 258 -2.41 8.25 -6.02
CA HIS A 258 -1.71 8.40 -7.30
C HIS A 258 -0.80 7.22 -7.61
N LEU A 259 -0.19 6.60 -6.59
CA LEU A 259 0.73 5.47 -6.75
C LEU A 259 0.11 4.26 -7.46
N TYR A 260 -1.21 4.07 -7.33
CA TYR A 260 -1.90 2.93 -7.96
C TYR A 260 -3.00 3.34 -8.94
N ARG A 261 -3.33 4.63 -9.05
CA ARG A 261 -4.28 5.18 -10.03
C ARG A 261 -3.60 5.78 -11.26
N ARG A 262 -2.32 6.08 -11.15
CA ARG A 262 -1.50 6.69 -12.21
C ARG A 262 -0.08 6.17 -12.10
N ALA A 263 0.07 4.87 -12.27
CA ALA A 263 1.38 4.26 -12.40
C ALA A 263 2.11 4.82 -13.65
N MET A 264 3.42 4.58 -13.70
CA MET A 264 4.24 4.99 -14.82
C MET A 264 3.74 4.39 -16.14
N PRO A 265 3.37 5.19 -17.14
CA PRO A 265 2.94 4.64 -18.42
C PRO A 265 4.14 4.10 -19.23
N GLY A 266 3.83 3.24 -20.20
CA GLY A 266 4.76 2.77 -21.23
C GLY A 266 5.06 1.26 -21.21
N PHE A 267 4.65 0.52 -20.18
CA PHE A 267 4.63 -0.95 -20.19
C PHE A 267 3.38 -1.51 -20.89
N GLY A 268 3.48 -2.74 -21.41
CA GLY A 268 2.38 -3.43 -22.08
C GLY A 268 1.37 -4.06 -21.12
N VAL A 269 1.86 -4.61 -20.01
CA VAL A 269 1.05 -5.25 -18.98
C VAL A 269 1.53 -4.84 -17.59
N TYR A 270 0.61 -4.35 -16.77
CA TYR A 270 0.83 -3.92 -15.39
C TYR A 270 0.21 -4.95 -14.46
N THR A 271 1.02 -5.65 -13.66
CA THR A 271 0.53 -6.55 -12.60
C THR A 271 0.75 -5.94 -11.23
N PHE A 272 -0.32 -5.44 -10.62
CA PHE A 272 -0.32 -5.00 -9.23
C PHE A 272 -0.33 -6.21 -8.30
N VAL A 273 0.66 -6.29 -7.41
CA VAL A 273 0.77 -7.34 -6.39
C VAL A 273 0.26 -6.80 -5.06
N MET A 274 -0.82 -7.40 -4.54
CA MET A 274 -1.40 -7.03 -3.26
C MET A 274 -1.29 -8.19 -2.27
N VAL A 275 -1.04 -7.88 -1.02
CA VAL A 275 -1.11 -8.83 0.09
C VAL A 275 -2.55 -8.95 0.61
N GLY A 276 -2.86 -10.09 1.22
CA GLY A 276 -4.12 -10.27 1.92
C GLY A 276 -4.22 -9.47 3.23
N PRO A 277 -5.43 -9.41 3.82
CA PRO A 277 -5.67 -8.73 5.08
C PRO A 277 -4.79 -9.32 6.19
N ASN A 278 -4.27 -8.45 7.05
CA ASN A 278 -3.48 -8.85 8.23
C ASN A 278 -2.32 -9.79 7.88
N VAL A 279 -1.58 -9.53 6.80
CA VAL A 279 -0.48 -10.39 6.30
C VAL A 279 0.52 -10.81 7.39
N GLU A 280 0.79 -9.94 8.36
CA GLU A 280 1.69 -10.18 9.50
C GLU A 280 1.15 -11.22 10.50
N GLN A 281 -0.17 -11.43 10.52
CA GLN A 281 -0.90 -12.33 11.42
C GLN A 281 -1.40 -13.61 10.72
N LEU A 282 -1.13 -13.77 9.42
CA LEU A 282 -1.51 -14.97 8.68
C LEU A 282 -0.80 -16.22 9.22
N ALA A 283 -1.37 -17.39 8.93
CA ALA A 283 -0.73 -18.66 9.22
C ALA A 283 0.65 -18.75 8.54
N GLN A 284 1.57 -19.51 9.15
CA GLN A 284 2.95 -19.60 8.66
C GLN A 284 3.05 -20.05 7.20
N THR A 285 2.16 -20.95 6.77
CA THR A 285 2.07 -21.42 5.38
C THR A 285 1.72 -20.30 4.40
N ASP A 286 0.79 -19.43 4.78
CA ASP A 286 0.38 -18.29 3.95
C ASP A 286 1.46 -17.20 3.95
N GLN A 287 2.12 -16.94 5.09
CA GLN A 287 3.28 -16.04 5.11
C GLN A 287 4.43 -16.55 4.24
N ALA A 288 4.69 -17.87 4.25
CA ALA A 288 5.70 -18.48 3.39
C ALA A 288 5.37 -18.29 1.91
N ARG A 289 4.09 -18.38 1.53
CA ARG A 289 3.62 -18.10 0.16
C ARG A 289 3.92 -16.67 -0.26
N HIS A 290 3.64 -15.69 0.60
CA HIS A 290 3.98 -14.29 0.31
C HIS A 290 5.49 -14.10 0.17
N ARG A 291 6.27 -14.58 1.13
CA ARG A 291 7.74 -14.49 1.10
C ARG A 291 8.32 -15.07 -0.18
N GLU A 292 7.83 -16.24 -0.58
CA GLU A 292 8.31 -16.90 -1.78
C GLU A 292 7.91 -16.14 -3.06
N LEU A 293 6.68 -15.63 -3.16
CA LEU A 293 6.30 -14.79 -4.30
C LEU A 293 7.21 -13.57 -4.43
N PHE A 294 7.42 -12.82 -3.35
CA PHE A 294 8.27 -11.62 -3.39
C PHE A 294 9.73 -11.96 -3.67
N ARG A 295 10.24 -13.06 -3.12
CA ARG A 295 11.59 -13.56 -3.45
C ARG A 295 11.71 -13.89 -4.94
N LEU A 296 10.69 -14.51 -5.54
CA LEU A 296 10.67 -14.84 -6.96
C LEU A 296 10.63 -13.57 -7.82
N VAL A 297 9.78 -12.59 -7.53
CA VAL A 297 9.76 -11.32 -8.27
C VAL A 297 11.12 -10.62 -8.16
N GLU A 298 11.69 -10.53 -6.95
CA GLU A 298 12.99 -9.90 -6.71
C GLU A 298 14.14 -10.60 -7.45
N THR A 299 14.08 -11.93 -7.60
CA THR A 299 15.16 -12.70 -8.25
C THR A 299 15.00 -12.80 -9.76
N TYR A 300 13.77 -12.93 -10.26
CA TYR A 300 13.50 -13.24 -11.67
C TYR A 300 13.11 -12.02 -12.48
N ALA A 301 12.23 -11.16 -11.97
CA ALA A 301 11.80 -9.97 -12.69
C ALA A 301 12.81 -8.82 -12.60
N ALA A 302 13.79 -8.85 -11.69
CA ALA A 302 14.83 -7.81 -11.59
C ALA A 302 16.07 -8.07 -12.45
N GLY A 303 16.05 -9.09 -13.32
CA GLY A 303 17.24 -9.66 -13.98
C GLY A 303 17.78 -8.91 -15.21
N GLY A 304 17.30 -7.70 -15.52
CA GLY A 304 17.72 -6.96 -16.70
C GLY A 304 19.05 -6.22 -16.53
N ASP A 305 20.11 -6.65 -17.24
CA ASP A 305 21.37 -5.90 -17.41
C ASP A 305 21.22 -4.70 -18.40
N GLY A 306 19.99 -4.30 -18.70
CA GLY A 306 19.68 -3.30 -19.72
C GLY A 306 19.96 -1.88 -19.24
N ALA A 307 20.90 -1.20 -19.90
CA ALA A 307 21.22 0.22 -19.68
C ALA A 307 20.14 1.19 -20.21
N GLU A 308 19.03 0.72 -20.77
CA GLU A 308 17.96 1.61 -21.26
C GLU A 308 16.92 1.89 -20.16
N PRO A 309 16.82 3.15 -19.67
CA PRO A 309 15.99 3.52 -18.53
C PRO A 309 14.49 3.68 -18.84
N ALA A 310 14.03 3.33 -20.04
CA ALA A 310 12.67 3.65 -20.49
C ALA A 310 11.73 2.42 -20.44
N PRO A 311 10.46 2.60 -20.01
CA PRO A 311 9.42 1.58 -20.17
C PRO A 311 9.23 1.17 -21.63
N SER A 312 9.01 -0.13 -21.88
CA SER A 312 8.77 -0.69 -23.22
C SER A 312 7.35 -1.31 -23.31
N PRO A 313 6.60 -1.07 -24.40
CA PRO A 313 5.23 -1.58 -24.55
C PRO A 313 5.16 -3.11 -24.68
N ASP A 314 6.28 -3.76 -24.97
CA ASP A 314 6.35 -5.23 -25.03
C ASP A 314 6.70 -5.85 -23.66
N ALA A 315 7.08 -5.02 -22.68
CA ALA A 315 7.49 -5.45 -21.36
C ALA A 315 6.30 -5.59 -20.40
N HIS A 316 6.39 -6.61 -19.54
CA HIS A 316 5.55 -6.80 -18.37
C HIS A 316 6.19 -6.11 -17.16
N VAL A 317 5.38 -5.61 -16.23
CA VAL A 317 5.90 -5.03 -14.98
C VAL A 317 5.07 -5.49 -13.78
N PHE A 318 5.76 -5.93 -12.72
CA PHE A 318 5.15 -6.10 -11.41
C PHE A 318 5.25 -4.79 -10.62
N LEU A 319 4.11 -4.36 -10.05
CA LEU A 319 4.00 -3.18 -9.21
C LEU A 319 3.72 -3.61 -7.78
N ILE A 320 4.63 -3.27 -6.87
CA ILE A 320 4.60 -3.73 -5.48
C ILE A 320 4.59 -2.52 -4.56
N PRO A 321 3.57 -2.37 -3.68
CA PRO A 321 3.57 -1.31 -2.70
C PRO A 321 4.67 -1.57 -1.66
N VAL A 322 5.59 -0.62 -1.51
CA VAL A 322 6.73 -0.72 -0.59
C VAL A 322 6.80 0.47 0.37
N ASP A 323 7.49 0.25 1.48
CA ASP A 323 7.89 1.22 2.49
C ASP A 323 9.34 1.61 2.22
N VAL A 324 9.59 2.84 1.76
CA VAL A 324 10.94 3.25 1.34
C VAL A 324 11.93 3.27 2.51
N GLU A 325 11.45 3.43 3.74
CA GLU A 325 12.29 3.40 4.94
C GLU A 325 12.92 2.03 5.18
N LEU A 326 12.32 0.98 4.62
CA LEU A 326 12.78 -0.40 4.75
C LEU A 326 13.71 -0.82 3.60
N GLY A 327 14.17 0.14 2.79
CA GLY A 327 15.12 -0.10 1.70
C GLY A 327 16.33 -0.94 2.13
N GLY A 328 16.74 -1.88 1.27
CA GLY A 328 17.84 -2.81 1.52
C GLY A 328 17.47 -4.08 2.31
N MET A 329 16.26 -4.17 2.85
CA MET A 329 15.72 -5.43 3.40
C MET A 329 15.21 -6.34 2.29
N PRO A 330 15.00 -7.65 2.51
CA PRO A 330 14.31 -8.50 1.53
C PRO A 330 12.93 -7.94 1.17
N LEU A 331 12.53 -8.01 -0.11
CA LEU A 331 11.32 -7.37 -0.62
C LEU A 331 10.05 -7.61 0.23
N PHE A 332 9.83 -8.83 0.72
CA PHE A 332 8.69 -9.15 1.61
C PHE A 332 8.63 -8.25 2.85
N ASN A 333 9.77 -7.90 3.44
CA ASN A 333 9.84 -7.03 4.61
C ASN A 333 9.67 -5.56 4.25
N GLN A 334 9.87 -5.18 2.99
CA GLN A 334 9.61 -3.83 2.50
C GLN A 334 8.14 -3.59 2.17
N VAL A 335 7.31 -4.63 2.06
CA VAL A 335 5.93 -4.48 1.60
C VAL A 335 5.12 -3.54 2.49
N ALA A 336 4.53 -2.53 1.87
CA ALA A 336 3.63 -1.59 2.51
C ALA A 336 2.22 -2.18 2.63
N ALA A 337 2.00 -3.04 3.63
CA ALA A 337 0.71 -3.69 3.88
C ALA A 337 -0.47 -2.68 3.94
N GLY A 338 -0.28 -1.52 4.56
CA GLY A 338 -1.32 -0.47 4.62
C GLY A 338 -1.70 0.13 3.26
N LEU A 339 -0.73 0.32 2.34
CA LEU A 339 -1.03 0.74 0.97
C LEU A 339 -1.73 -0.38 0.20
N SER A 340 -1.25 -1.62 0.35
CA SER A 340 -1.89 -2.79 -0.25
C SER A 340 -3.34 -2.96 0.22
N ASP A 341 -3.63 -2.75 1.50
CA ASP A 341 -4.99 -2.81 2.04
C ASP A 341 -5.89 -1.72 1.44
N ARG A 342 -5.37 -0.51 1.24
CA ARG A 342 -6.11 0.57 0.57
C ARG A 342 -6.40 0.25 -0.89
N MET A 343 -5.40 -0.23 -1.63
CA MET A 343 -5.55 -0.70 -3.02
C MET A 343 -6.62 -1.79 -3.12
N ARG A 344 -6.53 -2.81 -2.27
CA ARG A 344 -7.47 -3.92 -2.19
C ARG A 344 -8.88 -3.44 -1.83
N GLY A 345 -9.02 -2.55 -0.84
CA GLY A 345 -10.30 -1.95 -0.46
C GLY A 345 -10.97 -1.20 -1.60
N LYS A 346 -10.19 -0.45 -2.39
CA LYS A 346 -10.69 0.26 -3.58
C LYS A 346 -11.10 -0.67 -4.70
N LEU A 347 -10.35 -1.74 -4.94
CA LEU A 347 -10.74 -2.76 -5.91
C LEU A 347 -12.01 -3.50 -5.50
N ILE A 348 -12.15 -3.85 -4.21
CA ILE A 348 -13.36 -4.47 -3.65
C ILE A 348 -14.58 -3.55 -3.84
N GLU A 349 -14.44 -2.25 -3.60
CA GLU A 349 -15.49 -1.25 -3.82
C GLU A 349 -15.94 -1.20 -5.28
N ASP A 350 -14.98 -1.14 -6.22
CA ASP A 350 -15.26 -1.14 -7.67
C ASP A 350 -15.94 -2.44 -8.13
N LEU A 351 -15.43 -3.60 -7.71
CA LEU A 351 -16.02 -4.91 -8.04
C LEU A 351 -17.46 -5.03 -7.55
N ARG A 352 -17.75 -4.57 -6.33
CA ARG A 352 -19.14 -4.51 -5.82
C ARG A 352 -20.01 -3.59 -6.65
N GLY A 353 -19.49 -2.43 -7.04
CA GLY A 353 -20.17 -1.49 -7.93
C GLY A 353 -20.52 -2.10 -9.29
N ARG A 354 -19.71 -3.05 -9.78
CA ARG A 354 -19.91 -3.78 -11.04
C ARG A 354 -20.76 -5.05 -10.91
N GLY A 355 -21.08 -5.47 -9.69
CA GLY A 355 -21.87 -6.67 -9.41
C GLY A 355 -21.04 -7.95 -9.18
N ASP A 356 -19.71 -7.86 -9.16
CA ASP A 356 -18.78 -8.98 -8.93
C ASP A 356 -18.60 -9.29 -7.42
N ALA A 357 -19.72 -9.47 -6.71
CA ALA A 357 -19.73 -9.63 -5.25
C ALA A 357 -18.92 -10.84 -4.76
N VAL A 358 -18.86 -11.93 -5.55
CA VAL A 358 -18.11 -13.14 -5.19
C VAL A 358 -16.60 -12.89 -5.20
N LEU A 359 -16.08 -12.22 -6.23
CA LEU A 359 -14.66 -11.87 -6.31
C LEU A 359 -14.29 -10.82 -5.25
N ALA A 360 -15.17 -9.84 -5.03
CA ALA A 360 -15.00 -8.86 -3.96
C ALA A 360 -14.92 -9.52 -2.57
N ALA A 361 -15.75 -10.52 -2.28
CA ALA A 361 -15.69 -11.28 -1.03
C ALA A 361 -14.38 -12.07 -0.91
N ARG A 362 -13.93 -12.71 -2.00
CA ARG A 362 -12.64 -13.42 -2.03
C ARG A 362 -11.45 -12.50 -1.75
N LEU A 363 -11.41 -11.31 -2.35
CA LEU A 363 -10.36 -10.32 -2.05
C LEU A 363 -10.46 -9.78 -0.62
N GLN A 364 -11.66 -9.74 -0.05
CA GLN A 364 -11.84 -9.29 1.32
C GLN A 364 -11.34 -10.32 2.35
N GLU A 365 -11.59 -11.60 2.11
CA GLU A 365 -11.41 -12.68 3.09
C GLU A 365 -10.20 -13.59 2.80
N GLY A 366 -9.77 -13.68 1.54
CA GLY A 366 -8.68 -14.54 1.12
C GLY A 366 -7.33 -14.09 1.69
N ALA A 367 -6.49 -15.06 2.04
CA ALA A 367 -5.16 -14.81 2.61
C ALA A 367 -4.21 -14.11 1.62
N GLY A 368 -4.46 -14.20 0.32
CA GLY A 368 -3.58 -13.74 -0.74
C GLY A 368 -2.31 -14.60 -0.90
N PRO A 369 -1.32 -14.11 -1.66
CA PRO A 369 -1.30 -12.82 -2.36
C PRO A 369 -2.27 -12.78 -3.55
N PHE A 370 -2.60 -11.56 -3.99
CA PHE A 370 -3.47 -11.28 -5.14
C PHE A 370 -2.69 -10.58 -6.24
N LEU A 371 -2.86 -11.03 -7.48
CA LEU A 371 -2.27 -10.41 -8.67
C LEU A 371 -3.37 -9.79 -9.51
N VAL A 372 -3.24 -8.52 -9.87
CA VAL A 372 -4.21 -7.82 -10.73
C VAL A 372 -3.48 -7.26 -11.93
N ALA A 373 -3.62 -7.95 -13.06
CA ALA A 373 -3.03 -7.56 -14.32
C ALA A 373 -4.00 -6.74 -15.17
N GLY A 374 -3.49 -5.72 -15.85
CA GLY A 374 -4.21 -4.98 -16.88
C GLY A 374 -3.27 -4.27 -17.84
N LEU A 375 -3.87 -3.63 -18.84
CA LEU A 375 -3.15 -2.93 -19.92
C LEU A 375 -2.95 -1.43 -19.60
N GLU A 376 -3.73 -0.91 -18.66
CA GLU A 376 -3.67 0.49 -18.24
C GLU A 376 -2.82 0.62 -16.97
N PRO A 377 -2.05 1.71 -16.82
CA PRO A 377 -1.29 2.02 -15.61
C PRO A 377 -2.19 2.53 -14.45
N ASP A 378 -3.36 1.93 -14.28
CA ASP A 378 -4.29 2.18 -13.18
C ASP A 378 -4.71 0.81 -12.64
N LEU A 379 -4.75 0.62 -11.33
CA LEU A 379 -5.27 -0.59 -10.70
C LEU A 379 -6.76 -0.77 -10.99
N LEU A 380 -7.51 0.34 -10.98
CA LEU A 380 -8.93 0.34 -11.20
C LEU A 380 -9.21 0.58 -12.69
N PRO A 381 -10.11 -0.18 -13.32
CA PRO A 381 -10.32 -0.06 -14.76
C PRO A 381 -10.94 1.29 -15.11
N GLY A 382 -10.44 1.97 -16.15
CA GLY A 382 -10.98 3.24 -16.64
C GLY A 382 -12.42 3.17 -17.16
N GLY A 383 -12.94 1.96 -17.40
CA GLY A 383 -14.32 1.71 -17.79
C GLY A 383 -14.74 0.24 -17.67
N PRO A 384 -16.00 -0.09 -17.98
CA PRO A 384 -16.51 -1.47 -17.92
C PRO A 384 -15.90 -2.40 -18.98
N ALA A 385 -15.38 -1.85 -20.07
CA ALA A 385 -14.76 -2.61 -21.15
C ALA A 385 -13.27 -2.91 -20.89
N ALA A 386 -12.63 -2.26 -19.92
CA ALA A 386 -11.20 -2.42 -19.66
C ALA A 386 -10.93 -3.81 -19.08
N SER A 387 -10.19 -4.62 -19.83
CA SER A 387 -9.87 -5.99 -19.47
C SER A 387 -8.88 -6.06 -18.31
N ARG A 388 -9.17 -6.91 -17.32
CA ARG A 388 -8.28 -7.24 -16.20
C ARG A 388 -8.24 -8.74 -15.95
N LEU A 389 -7.11 -9.21 -15.49
CA LEU A 389 -6.93 -10.58 -15.01
C LEU A 389 -6.61 -10.51 -13.50
N VAL A 390 -7.48 -11.08 -12.68
CA VAL A 390 -7.29 -11.16 -11.22
C VAL A 390 -6.96 -12.59 -10.85
N ALA A 391 -5.81 -12.84 -10.24
CA ALA A 391 -5.42 -14.14 -9.70
C ALA A 391 -5.36 -14.10 -8.16
N ASP A 392 -6.05 -15.04 -7.52
CA ASP A 392 -6.05 -15.28 -6.09
C ASP A 392 -5.17 -16.49 -5.77
N LEU A 393 -4.01 -16.23 -5.17
CA LEU A 393 -3.03 -17.26 -4.86
C LEU A 393 -3.24 -17.88 -3.47
N SER A 394 -4.31 -17.53 -2.74
CA SER A 394 -4.57 -18.02 -1.37
C SER A 394 -4.59 -19.55 -1.26
N GLY A 395 -5.08 -20.23 -2.29
CA GLY A 395 -5.17 -21.70 -2.34
C GLY A 395 -3.97 -22.39 -2.98
N LEU A 396 -2.96 -21.64 -3.42
CA LEU A 396 -1.87 -22.17 -4.23
C LEU A 396 -0.67 -22.58 -3.37
N GLY A 397 -0.12 -23.77 -3.62
CA GLY A 397 1.13 -24.23 -2.99
C GLY A 397 2.33 -23.39 -3.41
N ILE A 398 3.32 -23.27 -2.52
CA ILE A 398 4.53 -22.46 -2.76
C ILE A 398 5.33 -22.96 -3.96
N GLU A 399 5.30 -24.26 -4.22
CA GLU A 399 5.95 -24.97 -5.31
C GLU A 399 5.45 -24.54 -6.70
N HIS A 400 4.30 -23.88 -6.77
CA HIS A 400 3.71 -23.41 -8.02
C HIS A 400 3.98 -21.93 -8.29
N LEU A 401 4.46 -21.17 -7.30
CA LEU A 401 4.65 -19.73 -7.44
C LEU A 401 5.66 -19.38 -8.54
N TYR A 402 6.69 -20.22 -8.73
CA TYR A 402 7.62 -20.05 -9.84
C TYR A 402 6.90 -20.09 -11.19
N ALA A 403 6.03 -21.07 -11.39
CA ALA A 403 5.29 -21.21 -12.65
C ALA A 403 4.26 -20.08 -12.85
N VAL A 404 3.71 -19.52 -11.75
CA VAL A 404 2.88 -18.31 -11.82
C VAL A 404 3.70 -17.10 -12.26
N VAL A 405 4.84 -16.84 -11.61
CA VAL A 405 5.72 -15.71 -11.98
C VAL A 405 6.18 -15.86 -13.43
N ASP A 406 6.64 -17.06 -13.83
CA ASP A 406 7.01 -17.38 -15.23
C ASP A 406 5.86 -17.15 -16.22
N ALA A 407 4.60 -17.45 -15.86
CA ALA A 407 3.46 -17.20 -16.73
C ALA A 407 3.24 -15.70 -17.03
N PHE A 408 3.50 -14.84 -16.06
CA PHE A 408 3.42 -13.37 -16.19
C PHE A 408 4.66 -12.77 -16.84
N ASP A 409 5.85 -13.26 -16.48
CA ASP A 409 7.15 -12.70 -16.84
C ASP A 409 7.54 -12.99 -18.30
N ARG A 410 7.10 -14.14 -18.83
CA ARG A 410 7.33 -14.53 -20.23
C ARG A 410 6.89 -13.44 -21.20
N GLU A 411 7.80 -13.12 -22.12
CA GLU A 411 7.55 -12.17 -23.21
C GLU A 411 6.19 -12.42 -23.88
N VAL A 412 5.46 -11.33 -24.06
CA VAL A 412 4.26 -11.28 -24.86
C VAL A 412 4.69 -10.96 -26.28
N ASP A 413 4.11 -11.63 -27.27
CA ASP A 413 4.40 -11.33 -28.68
C ASP A 413 4.12 -9.83 -28.92
N PRO A 414 5.10 -9.06 -29.44
CA PRO A 414 4.93 -7.62 -29.70
C PRO A 414 3.70 -7.27 -30.54
N LEU A 415 3.21 -8.21 -31.36
CA LEU A 415 2.01 -8.02 -32.18
C LEU A 415 0.72 -7.93 -31.34
N ILE A 416 0.71 -8.48 -30.13
CA ILE A 416 -0.41 -8.44 -29.18
C ILE A 416 -0.05 -7.68 -27.88
N GLY A 417 1.14 -7.08 -27.82
CA GLY A 417 1.56 -6.24 -26.70
C GLY A 417 0.59 -5.08 -26.48
N GLY A 418 0.14 -4.88 -25.23
CA GLY A 418 -0.81 -3.82 -24.89
C GLY A 418 -2.24 -4.04 -25.37
N SER A 419 -2.59 -5.23 -25.90
CA SER A 419 -3.95 -5.59 -26.30
C SER A 419 -4.60 -6.62 -25.35
N PRO A 420 -5.93 -6.77 -25.31
CA PRO A 420 -6.62 -7.77 -24.47
C PRO A 420 -6.14 -9.21 -24.69
N GLU A 421 -5.67 -9.52 -25.89
CA GLU A 421 -5.09 -10.82 -26.26
C GLU A 421 -3.83 -11.14 -25.44
N SER A 422 -3.06 -10.15 -25.00
CA SER A 422 -1.93 -10.37 -24.09
C SER A 422 -2.37 -10.92 -22.72
N LEU A 423 -3.46 -10.40 -22.16
CA LEU A 423 -4.02 -10.92 -20.90
C LEU A 423 -4.60 -12.32 -21.09
N ALA A 424 -5.21 -12.60 -22.25
CA ALA A 424 -5.68 -13.93 -22.59
C ALA A 424 -4.53 -14.93 -22.70
N ALA A 425 -3.39 -14.54 -23.29
CA ALA A 425 -2.19 -15.36 -23.34
C ALA A 425 -1.64 -15.68 -21.94
N ILE A 426 -1.60 -14.70 -21.04
CA ILE A 426 -1.21 -14.92 -19.63
C ILE A 426 -2.20 -15.88 -18.94
N ARG A 427 -3.51 -15.66 -19.11
CA ARG A 427 -4.57 -16.54 -18.58
C ARG A 427 -4.37 -17.99 -19.03
N ASP A 428 -4.08 -18.20 -20.30
CA ASP A 428 -3.90 -19.55 -20.85
C ASP A 428 -2.63 -20.22 -20.29
N ARG A 429 -1.53 -19.46 -20.10
CA ARG A 429 -0.34 -19.95 -19.38
C ARG A 429 -0.65 -20.30 -17.92
N LEU A 430 -1.46 -19.51 -17.21
CA LEU A 430 -1.87 -19.80 -15.83
C LEU A 430 -2.75 -21.05 -15.72
N ARG A 431 -3.58 -21.36 -16.73
CA ARG A 431 -4.33 -22.62 -16.79
C ARG A 431 -3.39 -23.84 -16.77
N ASP A 432 -2.28 -23.76 -17.48
CA ASP A 432 -1.29 -24.85 -17.56
C ASP A 432 -0.55 -25.10 -16.25
N VAL A 433 -0.39 -24.06 -15.41
CA VAL A 433 0.26 -24.19 -14.08
C VAL A 433 -0.48 -25.23 -13.23
N ARG A 434 -1.81 -25.22 -13.27
CA ARG A 434 -2.65 -26.11 -12.47
C ARG A 434 -2.90 -27.46 -13.11
N ALA A 435 -2.97 -27.55 -14.44
CA ALA A 435 -3.10 -28.83 -15.14
C ALA A 435 -1.96 -29.82 -14.80
N ARG A 436 -0.77 -29.29 -14.47
CA ARG A 436 0.37 -30.09 -14.00
C ARG A 436 0.21 -30.63 -12.57
N GLN A 437 -0.69 -30.08 -11.75
CA GLN A 437 -0.99 -30.54 -10.39
C GLN A 437 -1.83 -31.82 -10.39
N SER A 438 -2.81 -31.88 -11.29
CA SER A 438 -3.82 -32.96 -11.30
C SER A 438 -3.30 -34.25 -11.95
N GLY A 439 -2.08 -34.25 -12.49
CA GLY A 439 -1.47 -35.41 -13.17
C GLY A 439 -1.01 -36.56 -12.26
N THR A 440 -1.03 -36.41 -10.94
CA THR A 440 -0.47 -37.39 -9.99
C THR A 440 -1.49 -38.13 -9.12
N ALA A 441 -2.79 -37.87 -9.21
CA ALA A 441 -3.78 -38.61 -8.43
C ALA A 441 -5.09 -38.85 -9.21
N GLU A 442 -5.36 -40.13 -9.47
CA GLU A 442 -6.49 -40.73 -10.19
C GLU A 442 -7.84 -40.62 -9.42
N THR A 443 -8.05 -39.52 -8.69
CA THR A 443 -9.25 -39.27 -7.89
C THR A 443 -10.15 -38.26 -8.61
N LEU A 444 -11.43 -38.61 -8.76
CA LEU A 444 -12.48 -37.82 -9.41
C LEU A 444 -12.38 -36.33 -9.05
N PRO A 445 -12.51 -35.41 -10.04
CA PRO A 445 -12.31 -33.99 -9.80
C PRO A 445 -13.46 -33.45 -8.95
N ALA A 446 -13.19 -33.20 -7.66
CA ALA A 446 -13.93 -32.16 -6.96
C ALA A 446 -13.78 -30.88 -7.79
N GLU A 447 -14.88 -30.17 -8.08
CA GLU A 447 -14.87 -28.95 -8.90
C GLU A 447 -13.72 -28.05 -8.44
N GLU A 448 -12.68 -27.94 -9.28
CA GLU A 448 -11.45 -27.28 -8.88
C GLU A 448 -11.77 -25.80 -8.60
N PRO A 449 -11.37 -25.25 -7.45
CA PRO A 449 -11.64 -23.87 -7.13
C PRO A 449 -10.91 -22.98 -8.14
N ILE A 450 -11.69 -22.34 -9.01
CA ILE A 450 -11.25 -21.29 -9.93
C ILE A 450 -10.48 -20.26 -9.10
N TRP A 451 -9.25 -19.97 -9.50
CA TRP A 451 -8.31 -19.12 -8.75
C TRP A 451 -7.85 -17.91 -9.56
N PHE A 452 -8.35 -17.74 -10.79
CA PHE A 452 -8.17 -16.52 -11.58
C PHE A 452 -9.46 -16.16 -12.30
N PHE A 453 -9.63 -14.87 -12.60
CA PHE A 453 -10.85 -14.27 -13.12
C PHE A 453 -10.50 -13.24 -14.19
N MET A 454 -11.16 -13.33 -15.34
CA MET A 454 -11.14 -12.27 -16.35
C MET A 454 -12.29 -11.30 -16.08
N LEU A 455 -11.97 -10.02 -15.98
CA LEU A 455 -12.93 -8.92 -15.85
C LEU A 455 -12.87 -8.08 -17.13
N GLY A 456 -14.00 -7.52 -17.54
CA GLY A 456 -14.09 -6.75 -18.78
C GLY A 456 -13.93 -7.62 -20.04
N GLY A 457 -14.22 -7.03 -21.21
CA GLY A 457 -14.27 -7.73 -22.49
C GLY A 457 -15.67 -8.22 -22.87
N THR A 458 -15.97 -8.23 -24.16
CA THR A 458 -17.30 -8.52 -24.72
C THR A 458 -17.64 -10.01 -24.75
N ASP A 459 -16.67 -10.90 -24.55
CA ASP A 459 -16.80 -12.27 -25.08
C ASP A 459 -17.03 -13.37 -24.04
N GLU A 460 -16.88 -13.12 -22.72
CA GLU A 460 -16.96 -14.21 -21.73
C GLU A 460 -17.87 -13.99 -20.51
N SER A 461 -18.50 -12.82 -20.33
CA SER A 461 -19.45 -12.59 -19.21
C SER A 461 -20.76 -13.41 -19.28
N GLY A 462 -20.97 -14.22 -20.32
CA GLY A 462 -22.16 -15.07 -20.47
C GLY A 462 -22.04 -16.51 -19.97
N ALA A 463 -20.83 -17.08 -19.87
CA ALA A 463 -20.68 -18.53 -19.73
C ALA A 463 -20.56 -19.05 -18.29
N GLY A 464 -20.01 -18.24 -17.36
CA GLY A 464 -19.74 -18.67 -15.98
C GLY A 464 -20.91 -18.51 -15.00
N ALA A 465 -21.71 -17.44 -15.13
CA ALA A 465 -22.83 -17.20 -14.22
C ALA A 465 -24.11 -17.97 -14.62
N ALA A 466 -24.33 -18.18 -15.93
CA ALA A 466 -25.49 -18.92 -16.43
C ALA A 466 -25.39 -20.43 -16.19
N THR A 467 -24.19 -21.00 -16.10
CA THR A 467 -24.00 -22.43 -15.79
C THR A 467 -24.22 -22.75 -14.31
N ALA A 468 -23.91 -21.83 -13.39
CA ALA A 468 -24.21 -21.99 -11.97
C ALA A 468 -25.72 -21.85 -11.67
N ILE A 469 -26.41 -20.90 -12.31
CA ILE A 469 -27.87 -20.71 -12.14
C ILE A 469 -28.66 -21.76 -12.92
N GLY A 470 -28.20 -22.16 -14.11
CA GLY A 470 -28.83 -23.22 -14.91
C GLY A 470 -28.76 -24.60 -14.24
N ARG A 471 -27.68 -24.91 -13.52
CA ARG A 471 -27.56 -26.17 -12.75
C ARG A 471 -28.43 -26.20 -11.49
N LEU A 472 -28.67 -25.05 -10.86
CA LEU A 472 -29.55 -24.98 -9.69
C LEU A 472 -31.03 -25.20 -10.08
N MET A 473 -31.44 -24.77 -11.28
CA MET A 473 -32.77 -25.06 -11.83
C MET A 473 -32.95 -26.51 -12.28
N LEU A 474 -31.91 -27.15 -12.81
CA LEU A 474 -31.95 -28.58 -13.19
C LEU A 474 -31.96 -29.53 -11.98
N GLY A 475 -31.29 -29.18 -10.88
CA GLY A 475 -31.34 -29.97 -9.64
C GLY A 475 -32.70 -29.93 -8.92
N VAL A 476 -33.46 -28.84 -9.06
CA VAL A 476 -34.83 -28.74 -8.50
C VAL A 476 -35.85 -29.52 -9.34
N ALA A 477 -35.63 -29.64 -10.66
CA ALA A 477 -36.51 -30.41 -11.54
C ALA A 477 -36.42 -31.94 -11.31
N ASP A 478 -35.25 -32.46 -10.93
CA ASP A 478 -35.11 -33.89 -10.59
C ASP A 478 -35.65 -34.24 -9.19
N LEU A 479 -35.75 -33.26 -8.29
CA LEU A 479 -36.38 -33.44 -6.97
C LEU A 479 -37.92 -33.46 -7.02
N LEU A 480 -38.54 -33.00 -8.13
CA LEU A 480 -40.00 -33.00 -8.31
C LEU A 480 -40.53 -34.19 -9.13
N LYS A 481 -39.68 -35.12 -9.59
CA LYS A 481 -40.10 -36.32 -10.33
C LYS A 481 -40.24 -37.59 -9.49
N ASN A 482 -39.93 -37.54 -8.20
CA ASN A 482 -40.08 -38.68 -7.29
C ASN A 482 -41.33 -38.53 -6.42
N GLU A 483 -42.51 -38.51 -7.04
CA GLU A 483 -43.76 -38.84 -6.36
C GLU A 483 -43.94 -40.37 -6.39
N PRO A 484 -44.07 -41.05 -5.23
CA PRO A 484 -44.38 -42.47 -5.22
C PRO A 484 -45.84 -42.71 -5.65
N PRO A 485 -46.14 -43.78 -6.41
CA PRO A 485 -47.51 -44.11 -6.78
C PRO A 485 -48.33 -44.44 -5.53
N SER A 486 -49.43 -43.73 -5.35
CA SER A 486 -50.45 -43.96 -4.33
C SER A 486 -51.03 -45.37 -4.42
N ALA A 487 -51.07 -46.07 -3.28
CA ALA A 487 -51.82 -47.31 -3.07
C ALA A 487 -53.29 -47.02 -2.70
#